data_AF-A0A226C046-F1
#
_entry.id   AF-A0A226C046-F1
#
_cell.length_a   1.000
_cell.length_b   1.000
_cell.length_c   1.000
_cell.angle_alpha   90.00
_cell.angle_beta   90.00
_cell.angle_gamma   90.00
#
_symmetry.space_group_name_H-M   'P 1'
#
loop_
_entity.id
_entity.type
_entity.pdbx_description
1 polymer ?
#
loop_
_entity_poly.entity_id
_entity_poly.type
_entity_poly.pdbx_seq_one_letter_code
_entity_poly.pdbx_strand_id
1 'polypeptide(L)' 'MGGTLLEAFLLFLFIGLLVLSLIWVFKYAEQRGKSGCLIAFLVFLVSWPLSLLLWLASRPDKYYDEY' A
#
# COMPACT_ATOMS: atom_id res chain seq x y z
N MET A 1 -20.87 -19.81 2.07
CA MET A 1 -20.34 -19.58 3.43
C MET A 1 -18.81 -19.70 3.52
N GLY A 2 -18.10 -20.36 2.59
CA GLY A 2 -16.62 -20.44 2.64
C GLY A 2 -15.85 -19.18 2.21
N GLY A 3 -16.42 -18.32 1.35
CA GLY A 3 -15.74 -17.12 0.85
C GLY A 3 -15.51 -16.03 1.90
N THR A 4 -16.46 -15.85 2.82
CA THR A 4 -16.43 -14.75 3.81
C THR A 4 -15.31 -14.91 4.85
N LEU A 5 -14.94 -16.15 5.20
CA LEU A 5 -13.83 -16.42 6.12
C LEU A 5 -12.47 -16.17 5.47
N LEU A 6 -12.33 -16.56 4.20
CA LEU A 6 -11.10 -16.29 3.43
C LEU A 6 -10.91 -14.78 3.25
N GLU A 7 -11.97 -14.05 2.89
CA GLU A 7 -11.93 -12.60 2.77
C GLU A 7 -11.55 -11.92 4.09
N ALA A 8 -12.16 -12.33 5.20
CA ALA A 8 -11.82 -11.79 6.53
C ALA A 8 -10.36 -12.06 6.90
N PHE A 9 -9.84 -13.27 6.59
CA PHE A 9 -8.45 -13.62 6.83
C PHE A 9 -7.48 -12.78 5.97
N LEU A 10 -7.80 -12.59 4.69
CA LEU A 10 -7.01 -11.77 3.78
C LEU A 10 -6.98 -10.29 4.21
N LEU A 11 -8.12 -9.75 4.64
CA LEU A 11 -8.20 -8.40 5.20
C LEU A 11 -7.35 -8.26 6.47
N PHE A 12 -7.45 -9.23 7.38
CA PHE A 12 -6.64 -9.25 8.59
C PHE A 12 -5.14 -9.28 8.28
N LEU A 13 -4.73 -10.13 7.34
CA LEU A 13 -3.34 -10.24 6.89
C LEU A 13 -2.86 -8.91 6.27
N PHE A 14 -3.69 -8.31 5.40
CA PHE A 14 -3.38 -7.04 4.75
C PHE A 14 -3.20 -5.91 5.77
N ILE A 15 -4.12 -5.77 6.74
CA ILE A 15 -4.03 -4.77 7.81
C ILE A 15 -2.77 -5.00 8.65
N GLY A 16 -2.46 -6.25 9.01
CA GLY A 16 -1.25 -6.59 9.76
C GLY A 16 0.04 -6.19 9.04
N LEU A 17 0.13 -6.47 7.74
CA LEU A 17 1.23 -6.04 6.88
C LEU A 17 1.34 -4.51 6.79
N LEU A 18 0.21 -3.82 6.68
CA LEU A 18 0.16 -2.36 6.62
C LEU A 18 0.72 -1.74 7.90
N VAL A 19 0.30 -2.25 9.07
CA VAL A 19 0.79 -1.79 10.38
C VAL A 19 2.28 -2.08 10.55
N LEU A 20 2.74 -3.29 10.20
CA LEU A 20 4.16 -3.64 10.25
C LEU A 20 5.00 -2.73 9.36
N SER A 21 4.52 -2.42 8.15
CA SER A 21 5.18 -1.50 7.23
C SER A 21 5.28 -0.09 7.83
N LEU A 22 4.22 0.43 8.46
CA LEU A 22 4.24 1.74 9.10
C LEU A 22 5.20 1.79 10.29
N ILE A 23 5.23 0.76 11.12
CA ILE A 23 6.18 0.65 12.25
C ILE A 23 7.62 0.63 11.73
N TRP A 24 7.88 -0.12 10.66
CA TRP A 24 9.21 -0.20 10.06
C TRP A 24 9.66 1.16 9.53
N VAL A 25 8.80 1.87 8.79
CA VAL A 25 9.05 3.22 8.28
C VAL A 25 9.28 4.21 9.43
N PHE A 26 8.46 4.14 10.48
CA PHE A 26 8.60 4.98 11.66
C PHE A 26 9.97 4.81 12.31
N LYS A 27 10.36 3.55 12.60
CA LYS A 27 11.68 3.25 13.20
C LYS A 27 12.82 3.68 12.30
N TYR A 28 12.71 3.46 11.00
CA TYR A 28 13.71 3.86 10.03
C TYR A 28 13.90 5.38 9.95
N ALA A 29 12.81 6.13 10.05
CA ALA A 29 12.85 7.59 10.11
C ALA A 29 13.49 8.09 11.42
N GLU A 30 13.13 7.53 12.57
CA GLU A 30 13.74 7.88 13.86
C GLU A 30 15.23 7.56 13.91
N GLN A 31 15.65 6.42 13.36
CA GLN A 31 17.08 6.06 13.23
C GLN A 31 17.88 7.08 12.42
N ARG A 32 17.22 7.85 11.54
CA ARG A 32 17.83 8.91 10.73
C ARG A 32 17.67 10.30 11.34
N GLY A 33 17.20 10.40 12.59
CA GLY A 33 16.94 11.66 13.28
C GLY A 33 15.80 12.48 12.67
N LYS A 34 14.92 11.85 11.89
CA LYS A 34 13.75 12.49 11.28
C LYS A 34 12.49 12.11 12.06
N SER A 35 11.45 12.94 11.96
CA SER A 35 10.17 12.66 12.62
C SER A 35 9.52 11.40 12.01
N GLY A 36 9.49 10.31 12.79
CA GLY A 36 8.89 9.03 12.40
C GLY A 36 7.39 9.14 12.11
N CYS A 37 6.65 9.89 12.93
CA CYS A 37 5.21 10.11 12.72
C CYS A 37 4.93 10.83 11.39
N LEU A 38 5.68 11.90 11.10
CA LEU A 38 5.48 12.67 9.87
C LEU A 38 5.78 11.82 8.64
N ILE A 39 6.87 11.04 8.67
CA ILE A 39 7.26 10.18 7.55
C ILE A 39 6.32 8.99 7.39
N ALA A 40 5.89 8.35 8.48
CA ALA A 40 4.89 7.28 8.40
C ALA A 40 3.55 7.77 7.85
N PHE A 41 3.12 8.97 8.26
CA PHE A 41 1.92 9.62 7.72
C PHE A 41 2.07 9.95 6.23
N LEU A 42 3.21 10.54 5.83
CA LEU A 42 3.51 10.80 4.41
C LEU A 42 3.55 9.52 3.59
N VAL A 43 4.14 8.43 4.09
CA VAL A 43 4.16 7.15 3.38
C VAL A 43 2.75 6.59 3.25
N PHE A 44 1.92 6.63 4.30
CA PHE A 44 0.53 6.22 4.20
C PHE A 44 -0.24 7.03 3.14
N LEU A 45 -0.08 8.34 3.18
CA LEU A 45 -0.85 9.27 2.35
C LEU A 45 -0.31 9.41 0.94
N VAL A 46 0.97 9.18 0.69
CA VAL A 46 1.61 9.29 -0.63
C VAL A 46 1.72 7.93 -1.29
N SER A 47 2.14 6.88 -0.57
CA SER A 47 2.34 5.54 -1.17
C SER A 47 1.04 4.94 -1.71
N TRP A 48 -0.09 5.17 -1.03
CA TRP A 48 -1.39 4.68 -1.49
C TRP A 48 -1.82 5.36 -2.81
N PRO A 49 -1.94 6.70 -2.92
CA PRO A 49 -2.28 7.33 -4.19
C PRO A 49 -1.17 7.19 -5.22
N LEU A 50 0.11 7.14 -4.85
CA LEU A 50 1.18 6.82 -5.82
C LEU A 50 0.99 5.44 -6.42
N SER A 51 0.59 4.44 -5.63
CA SER A 51 0.34 3.09 -6.15
C SER A 51 -0.83 3.09 -7.14
N LEU A 52 -1.89 3.87 -6.87
CA LEU A 52 -3.00 4.09 -7.80
C LEU A 52 -2.58 4.85 -9.07
N LEU A 53 -1.78 5.90 -8.93
CA LEU A 53 -1.25 6.69 -10.04
C LEU A 53 -0.28 5.88 -10.90
N LEU A 54 0.58 5.07 -10.27
CA LEU A 54 1.50 4.17 -10.94
C LEU A 54 0.72 3.06 -11.67
N TRP A 55 -0.33 2.52 -11.05
CA TRP A 55 -1.25 1.60 -11.70
C TRP A 55 -1.92 2.26 -12.91
N LEU A 56 -2.37 3.50 -12.81
CA LEU A 56 -3.00 4.25 -13.91
C LEU A 56 -1.99 4.56 -15.03
N ALA A 57 -0.76 4.96 -14.70
CA ALA A 57 0.29 5.23 -15.66
C ALA A 57 0.81 3.96 -16.35
N SER A 58 0.84 2.85 -15.61
CA SER A 58 1.21 1.54 -16.14
C SER A 58 0.00 0.82 -16.75
N ARG A 59 -1.21 1.40 -16.68
CA ARG A 59 -2.42 0.82 -17.23
C ARG A 59 -2.25 0.85 -18.74
N PRO A 60 -2.08 -0.30 -19.40
CA PRO A 60 -1.99 -0.31 -20.84
C PRO A 60 -3.31 0.20 -21.43
N ASP A 61 -3.24 1.26 -22.22
CA ASP A 61 -4.33 1.69 -23.09
C ASP A 61 -4.56 0.57 -24.11
N LYS A 62 -5.66 -0.18 -23.96
CA LYS A 62 -6.03 -1.21 -24.93
C LYS A 62 -6.68 -0.55 -26.13
N TYR A 63 -6.20 -0.83 -27.33
CA TYR A 63 -7.06 -0.89 -28.51
C TYR A 63 -6.87 -2.25 -29.21
N TYR A 64 -7.99 -2.93 -29.40
CA TYR A 64 -8.11 -4.08 -30.28
C TYR A 64 -8.00 -3.55 -31.71
N ASP A 65 -7.07 -4.07 -32.50
CA ASP A 65 -7.20 -4.02 -33.95
C ASP A 65 -6.91 -5.42 -34.51
N GLU A 66 -7.97 -5.95 -35.12
CA GLU A 66 -7.98 -6.89 -36.25
C GLU A 66 -7.47 -8.31 -36.00
N TYR A 67 -8.40 -9.25 -35.76
CA TYR A 67 -8.62 -10.50 -36.54
C TYR A 67 -9.96 -11.14 -36.17
#